data_AF-A0A357N600-F1
#
_entry.id   AF-A0A357N600-F1
#
_cell.length_a   1.000
_cell.length_b   1.000
_cell.length_c   1.000
_cell.angle_alpha   90.00
_cell.angle_beta   90.00
_cell.angle_gamma   90.00
#
_symmetry.space_group_name_H-M   'P 1'
#
loop_
_entity.id
_entity.type
_entity.pdbx_description
1 polymer ?
#
loop_
_entity_poly.entity_id
_entity_poly.type
_entity_poly.pdbx_seq_one_letter_code
_entity_poly.pdbx_strand_id
1 'polypeptide(L)' 'MIDEYGYLWDGSSEGWVLLQVSSGQGESSSGSVIYNVNQQRALLISDDEVYLTVKRRMMDAGVALIDKIT' A
#
# COMPACT_ATOMS: atom_id res chain seq x y z
N MET A 1 3.06 10.39 20.62
CA MET A 1 2.05 9.37 20.29
C MET A 1 2.81 8.24 19.62
N ILE A 2 2.67 7.01 20.10
CA ILE A 2 3.13 5.86 19.33
C ILE A 2 2.25 5.81 18.09
N ASP A 3 2.86 5.88 16.92
CA ASP A 3 2.14 5.76 15.67
C ASP A 3 1.57 4.33 15.60
N GLU A 4 0.25 4.21 15.76
CA GLU A 4 -0.44 2.94 16.06
C GLU A 4 -0.17 1.84 15.02
N TYR A 5 0.29 2.20 13.83
CA TYR A 5 0.63 1.27 12.74
C TYR A 5 2.01 1.50 12.12
N GLY A 6 2.90 2.25 12.78
CA GLY A 6 4.25 2.52 12.27
C GLY A 6 5.10 1.24 12.11
N TYR A 7 4.76 0.17 12.82
CA TYR A 7 5.40 -1.14 12.65
C TYR A 7 5.04 -1.83 11.32
N LEU A 8 3.96 -1.43 10.66
CA LEU A 8 3.58 -1.92 9.33
C LEU A 8 4.27 -1.11 8.24
N TRP A 9 4.22 0.22 8.38
CA TRP A 9 4.87 1.16 7.47
C TRP A 9 5.02 2.52 8.15
N ASP A 10 6.25 3.02 8.25
CA ASP A 10 6.61 4.31 8.87
C ASP A 10 7.19 5.32 7.87
N GLY A 11 7.27 4.96 6.59
CA GLY A 11 7.84 5.79 5.53
C GLY A 11 9.37 5.90 5.53
N SER A 12 10.09 5.20 6.43
CA SER A 12 11.55 5.27 6.51
C SER A 12 12.25 4.46 5.42
N SER A 13 11.58 3.43 4.90
CA SER A 13 12.12 2.54 3.88
C SER A 13 11.74 3.01 2.47
N GLU A 14 12.69 3.05 1.56
CA GLU A 14 12.46 3.47 0.16
C GLU A 14 11.80 2.37 -0.68
N GLY A 15 11.18 2.78 -1.79
CA GLY A 15 10.65 1.87 -2.80
C GLY A 15 9.25 1.33 -2.53
N TRP A 16 8.59 1.75 -1.45
CA TRP A 16 7.17 1.44 -1.24
C TRP A 16 6.28 2.19 -2.23
N VAL A 17 5.31 1.48 -2.80
CA VAL A 17 4.31 1.95 -3.76
C VAL A 17 2.96 1.32 -3.46
N LEU A 18 1.89 1.98 -3.89
CA LEU A 18 0.56 1.38 -3.97
C LEU A 18 0.39 0.83 -5.39
N LEU A 19 0.40 -0.48 -5.56
CA LEU A 19 0.19 -1.14 -6.85
C LEU A 19 -1.30 -1.38 -7.06
N GLN A 20 -1.91 -0.71 -8.04
CA GLN A 20 -3.28 -1.00 -8.46
C GLN A 20 -3.36 -2.40 -9.04
N VAL A 21 -4.29 -3.19 -8.52
CA VAL A 21 -4.59 -4.51 -9.05
C VAL A 21 -5.91 -4.40 -9.79
N SER A 22 -5.84 -4.50 -11.11
CA SER A 22 -7.02 -4.59 -11.96
C SER A 22 -7.66 -5.96 -11.76
N SER A 23 -8.69 -6.04 -10.92
CA SER A 23 -9.57 -7.20 -10.88
C SER A 23 -10.27 -7.29 -12.23
N GLY A 24 -9.78 -8.17 -13.10
CA GLY A 24 -10.42 -8.41 -14.40
C GLY A 24 -11.88 -8.81 -14.19
N GLN A 25 -12.79 -7.98 -14.69
CA GLN A 25 -14.25 -8.09 -14.67
C GLN A 25 -14.96 -7.52 -13.43
N GLY A 26 -15.69 -6.42 -13.66
CA GLY A 26 -17.06 -6.25 -13.16
C GLY A 26 -17.26 -5.65 -11.78
N GLU A 27 -16.27 -5.62 -10.89
CA GLU A 27 -16.47 -5.07 -9.55
C GLU A 27 -15.70 -3.77 -9.35
N SER A 28 -16.42 -2.74 -8.90
CA SER A 28 -15.95 -1.36 -8.69
C SER A 28 -14.96 -1.19 -7.52
N SER A 29 -14.26 -2.26 -7.17
CA SER A 29 -13.32 -2.33 -6.06
C SER A 29 -11.90 -2.46 -6.63
N SER A 30 -11.36 -1.35 -7.16
CA SER A 30 -9.95 -1.26 -7.51
C SER A 30 -9.10 -1.33 -6.23
N GLY A 31 -8.78 -2.54 -5.81
CA GLY A 31 -7.86 -2.80 -4.71
C GLY A 31 -6.44 -2.37 -5.07
N SER A 32 -5.66 -1.98 -4.07
CA SER A 32 -4.24 -1.67 -4.25
C SER A 32 -3.40 -2.50 -3.29
N VAL A 33 -2.33 -3.11 -3.77
CA VAL A 33 -1.37 -3.83 -2.93
C VAL A 33 -0.28 -2.87 -2.48
N ILE A 34 0.09 -2.91 -1.21
CA ILE A 34 1.27 -2.21 -0.71
C ILE A 34 2.50 -3.05 -1.10
N TYR A 35 3.35 -2.52 -1.96
CA TYR A 35 4.47 -3.25 -2.55
C TYR A 35 5.77 -2.46 -2.44
N ASN A 36 6.88 -3.13 -2.16
CA ASN A 36 8.21 -2.54 -2.21
C ASN A 36 8.93 -2.98 -3.49
N VAL A 37 9.18 -2.05 -4.42
CA VAL A 37 9.82 -2.36 -5.71
C VAL A 37 11.29 -2.71 -5.57
N ASN A 38 11.98 -2.16 -4.57
CA ASN A 38 13.40 -2.40 -4.35
C ASN A 38 13.65 -3.80 -3.77
N GLN A 39 12.77 -4.25 -2.87
CA GLN A 39 12.89 -5.54 -2.18
C GLN A 39 12.05 -6.66 -2.79
N GLN A 40 11.18 -6.32 -3.76
CA GLN A 40 10.19 -7.21 -4.36
C GLN A 40 9.28 -7.90 -3.32
N ARG A 41 8.82 -7.14 -2.32
CA ARG A 41 7.99 -7.65 -1.22
C ARG A 41 6.63 -6.97 -1.18
N ALA A 42 5.59 -7.72 -0.86
CA ALA A 42 4.27 -7.18 -0.56
C ALA A 42 4.06 -7.11 0.96
N LEU A 43 3.41 -6.05 1.42
CA LEU A 43 2.91 -5.95 2.79
C LEU A 43 1.45 -6.41 2.81
N LEU A 44 1.20 -7.55 3.48
CA LEU A 44 -0.14 -8.09 3.66
C LEU A 44 -0.71 -7.60 4.99
N ILE A 45 -1.85 -6.93 4.93
CA ILE A 45 -2.61 -6.50 6.11
C ILE A 45 -3.99 -7.15 6.01
N SER A 46 -4.30 -8.05 6.95
CA SER A 46 -5.54 -8.84 6.93
C SER A 46 -6.75 -8.11 7.50
N ASP A 47 -6.51 -7.04 8.25
CA ASP A 47 -7.56 -6.20 8.83
C ASP A 47 -7.83 -5.02 7.87
N ASP A 48 -9.06 -4.92 7.38
CA ASP A 48 -9.46 -3.94 6.38
C ASP A 48 -9.36 -2.50 6.89
N GLU A 49 -9.70 -2.25 8.17
CA GLU A 49 -9.63 -0.90 8.77
C GLU A 49 -8.17 -0.45 8.92
N VAL A 50 -7.31 -1.38 9.34
CA VAL A 50 -5.85 -1.14 9.42
C VAL A 50 -5.28 -0.89 8.03
N TYR A 51 -5.66 -1.71 7.05
CA TYR A 51 -5.22 -1.55 5.66
C TYR A 51 -5.60 -0.17 5.09
N LEU A 52 -6.86 0.24 5.26
CA LEU A 52 -7.34 1.54 4.79
C LEU A 52 -6.59 2.69 5.48
N THR A 53 -6.29 2.56 6.77
CA THR A 53 -5.54 3.56 7.54
C THR A 53 -4.10 3.68 7.04
N VAL A 54 -3.39 2.56 6.85
CA VAL A 54 -2.02 2.55 6.33
C VAL A 54 -1.99 3.07 4.90
N LYS A 55 -2.91 2.64 4.03
CA LYS A 55 -3.03 3.12 2.65
C LYS A 55 -3.20 4.64 2.60
N ARG A 56 -4.11 5.18 3.43
CA ARG A 56 -4.35 6.63 3.48
C ARG A 56 -3.10 7.38 3.91
N ARG A 57 -2.38 6.90 4.91
CA ARG A 57 -1.10 7.50 5.35
C ARG A 57 -0.05 7.48 4.26
N MET A 58 0.08 6.38 3.51
CA MET A 58 0.99 6.31 2.36
C MET A 58 0.63 7.36 1.30
N MET A 59 -0.67 7.52 0.99
CA MET A 59 -1.13 8.55 0.06
C MET A 59 -0.83 9.97 0.57
N ASP A 60 -1.12 10.25 1.84
CA ASP A 60 -0.86 11.55 2.48
C ASP A 60 0.65 11.88 2.53
N ALA A 61 1.50 10.85 2.60
CA ALA A 61 2.96 10.97 2.54
C ALA A 61 3.52 11.07 1.10
N GLY A 62 2.66 11.06 0.08
CA GLY A 62 3.06 11.19 -1.32
C GLY A 62 3.61 9.90 -1.96
N VAL A 63 3.34 8.73 -1.37
CA VAL A 63 3.72 7.45 -1.98
C VAL A 63 3.00 7.27 -3.32
N ALA A 64 3.75 6.88 -4.34
CA ALA A 64 3.24 6.70 -5.69
C ALA A 64 2.20 5.57 -5.77
N LEU A 65 1.10 5.84 -6.48
CA LEU A 65 0.14 4.86 -6.95
C LEU A 65 0.51 4.48 -8.39
N ILE A 66 0.81 3.21 -8.63
CA ILE A 66 1.24 2.69 -9.94
C ILE A 66 0.35 1.54 -10.39
N ASP A 67 0.27 1.30 -11.69
CA ASP A 67 -0.52 0.21 -12.31
C ASP A 67 0.34 -0.95 -12.83
N LYS A 68 1.67 -0.76 -12.85
CA LYS A 68 2.64 -1.77 -13.28
C LYS A 68 3.98 -1.57 -12.59
N ILE A 69 4.70 -2.67 -12.34
CA ILE A 69 6.10 -2.66 -11.95
C ILE A 69 6.91 -2.79 -13.26
N THR A 70 7.82 -1.85 -13.52
CA THR A 70 8.68 -1.84 -14.71
C THR A 70 10.09 -2.28 -14.34
#